data_AF-A0A1B6KDQ9-F1
#
_entry.id   AF-A0A1B6KDQ9-F1
#
_cell.length_a   1.000
_cell.length_b   1.000
_cell.length_c   1.000
_cell.angle_alpha   90.00
_cell.angle_beta   90.00
_cell.angle_gamma   90.00
#
_symmetry.space_group_name_H-M   'P 1'
#
loop_
_entity.id
_entity.type
_entity.pdbx_description
1 polymer ?
#
loop_
_entity_poly.entity_id
_entity_poly.type
_entity_poly.pdbx_seq_one_letter_code
_entity_poly.pdbx_strand_id
1 'polypeptide(L)'
;LSEYMANQLTLQRGGKRMSVKDTSEGLERAIDHMCRKTRDLRRQLRKAVVDHVSDSFLETSVPLLVLIEAARAGNEKEVEEYALVFTEHANKLVEVANLACSMSNNEDGVKMVRYAAGQIDALCPQVINAARILAARPRVKVVQENMDV
;
A
#
# COMPACT_ATOMS: atom_id res chain seq x y z
N LEU A 1 66.61 9.29 36.32
CA LEU A 1 66.48 8.86 34.90
C LEU A 1 65.83 7.48 34.76
N SER A 2 66.10 6.50 35.62
CA SER A 2 65.47 5.17 35.51
C SER A 2 63.99 5.15 35.93
N GLU A 3 63.59 5.92 36.95
CA GLU A 3 62.16 6.02 37.35
C GLU A 3 61.28 6.71 36.30
N TYR A 4 61.84 7.65 35.53
CA TYR A 4 61.12 8.35 34.45
C TYR A 4 60.85 7.42 33.25
N MET A 5 61.78 6.49 32.97
CA MET A 5 61.59 5.45 31.95
C MET A 5 60.67 4.31 32.43
N ALA A 6 60.70 3.98 33.74
CA ALA A 6 59.78 3.00 34.32
C ALA A 6 58.32 3.49 34.27
N ASN A 7 58.07 4.78 34.53
CA ASN A 7 56.75 5.39 34.43
C ASN A 7 56.24 5.55 32.98
N GLN A 8 57.13 5.64 31.99
CA GLN A 8 56.74 5.62 30.56
C GLN A 8 56.29 4.23 30.08
N LEU A 9 56.86 3.15 30.64
CA LEU A 9 56.47 1.77 30.32
C LEU A 9 55.12 1.35 30.93
N THR A 10 54.70 1.98 32.03
CA THR A 10 53.38 1.75 32.64
C THR A 10 52.24 2.49 31.92
N LEU A 11 52.52 3.59 31.22
CA LEU A 11 51.49 4.37 30.52
C LEU A 11 50.99 3.72 29.21
N GLN A 12 51.70 2.74 28.65
CA GLN A 12 51.27 2.03 27.43
C GLN A 12 50.45 0.76 27.69
N ARG A 13 50.18 0.39 28.96
CA ARG A 13 49.37 -0.79 29.32
C ARG A 13 47.91 -0.48 29.65
N GLY A 14 47.45 0.75 29.41
CA GLY A 14 46.05 1.17 29.61
C GLY A 14 45.10 0.87 28.44
N GLY A 15 45.59 0.27 27.34
CA GLY A 15 44.72 -0.22 26.27
C GLY A 15 44.06 -1.52 26.70
N LYS A 16 42.88 -1.44 27.32
CA LYS A 16 42.04 -2.61 27.64
C LYS A 16 41.78 -3.37 26.34
N ARG A 17 42.54 -4.44 26.06
CA ARG A 17 42.20 -5.37 24.97
C ARG A 17 40.87 -5.98 25.35
N MET A 18 39.81 -5.55 24.69
CA MET A 18 38.50 -6.19 24.83
C MET A 18 38.68 -7.67 24.55
N SER A 19 38.18 -8.52 25.45
CA SER A 19 38.19 -9.95 25.19
C SER A 19 37.32 -10.21 23.96
N VAL A 20 37.70 -11.21 23.13
CA VAL A 20 36.87 -11.65 22.00
C VAL A 20 35.44 -11.99 22.47
N LYS A 21 35.30 -12.42 23.72
CA LYS A 21 34.02 -12.64 24.38
C LYS A 21 33.22 -11.34 24.60
N ASP A 22 33.88 -10.27 25.07
CA ASP A 22 33.24 -8.95 25.27
C ASP A 22 32.80 -8.33 23.93
N THR A 23 33.59 -8.53 22.87
CA THR A 23 33.20 -8.11 21.51
C THR A 23 32.03 -8.92 20.98
N SER A 24 31.97 -10.23 21.27
CA SER A 24 30.85 -11.11 20.87
C SER A 24 29.55 -10.71 21.57
N GLU A 25 29.58 -10.46 22.87
CA GLU A 25 28.41 -10.01 23.64
C GLU A 25 27.95 -8.58 23.25
N GLY A 26 28.89 -7.72 22.84
CA GLY A 26 28.56 -6.41 22.25
C GLY A 26 27.85 -6.55 20.91
N LEU A 27 28.34 -7.44 20.05
CA LEU A 27 27.76 -7.71 18.73
C LEU A 27 26.36 -8.34 18.83
N GLU A 28 26.18 -9.34 19.70
CA GLU A 28 24.86 -9.96 19.94
C GLU A 28 23.82 -8.93 20.39
N ARG A 29 24.19 -8.04 21.32
CA ARG A 29 23.31 -6.93 21.75
C ARG A 29 22.97 -5.97 20.61
N ALA A 30 23.93 -5.67 19.73
CA ALA A 30 23.69 -4.82 18.57
C ALA A 30 22.73 -5.49 17.57
N ILE A 31 22.92 -6.79 17.29
CA ILE A 31 22.03 -7.59 16.44
C ILE A 31 20.61 -7.58 17.02
N ASP A 32 20.45 -7.87 18.31
CA ASP A 32 19.14 -7.86 18.97
C ASP A 32 18.45 -6.49 18.90
N HIS A 33 19.22 -5.42 19.07
CA HIS A 33 18.70 -4.06 18.95
C HIS A 33 18.23 -3.78 17.51
N MET A 34 19.03 -4.15 16.50
CA MET A 34 18.66 -4.01 15.09
C MET A 34 17.42 -4.84 14.75
N CYS A 35 17.34 -6.10 15.17
CA CYS A 35 16.18 -6.96 14.97
C CYS A 35 14.91 -6.35 15.58
N ARG A 36 15.00 -5.79 16.80
CA ARG A 36 13.88 -5.09 17.44
C ARG A 36 13.44 -3.86 16.63
N LYS A 37 14.37 -3.00 16.22
CA LYS A 37 14.06 -1.80 15.42
C LYS A 37 13.43 -2.15 14.07
N THR A 38 13.94 -3.16 13.38
CA THR A 38 13.37 -3.63 12.10
C THR A 38 11.96 -4.19 12.29
N ARG A 39 11.70 -4.91 13.39
CA ARG A 39 10.36 -5.41 13.71
C ARG A 39 9.38 -4.28 13.98
N ASP A 40 9.79 -3.27 14.72
CA ASP A 40 8.96 -2.11 15.05
C ASP A 40 8.65 -1.27 13.80
N LEU A 41 9.65 -1.06 12.93
CA LEU A 41 9.44 -0.41 11.63
C LEU A 41 8.43 -1.18 10.78
N ARG A 42 8.58 -2.51 10.67
CA ARG A 42 7.62 -3.34 9.92
C ARG A 42 6.20 -3.24 10.50
N ARG A 43 6.06 -3.10 11.82
CA ARG A 43 4.76 -2.89 12.48
C ARG A 43 4.17 -1.53 12.10
N GLN A 44 4.97 -0.45 12.11
CA GLN A 44 4.50 0.88 11.73
C GLN A 44 4.09 0.97 10.27
N LEU A 45 4.87 0.37 9.36
CA LEU A 45 4.52 0.31 7.94
C LEU A 45 3.19 -0.42 7.72
N ARG A 46 2.99 -1.57 8.37
CA ARG A 46 1.69 -2.26 8.30
C ARG A 46 0.55 -1.43 8.84
N LYS A 47 0.76 -0.67 9.93
CA LYS A 47 -0.27 0.24 10.46
C LYS A 47 -0.65 1.30 9.42
N ALA A 48 0.34 1.98 8.84
CA ALA A 48 0.10 3.00 7.81
C ALA A 48 -0.66 2.43 6.60
N VAL A 49 -0.34 1.20 6.17
CA VAL A 49 -1.08 0.51 5.11
C VAL A 49 -2.53 0.22 5.52
N VAL A 50 -2.77 -0.24 6.75
CA VAL A 50 -4.13 -0.48 7.25
C VAL A 50 -4.94 0.82 7.33
N ASP A 51 -4.32 1.91 7.78
CA ASP A 51 -4.96 3.23 7.80
C ASP A 51 -5.35 3.62 6.37
N HIS A 52 -4.45 3.43 5.39
CA HIS A 52 -4.75 3.75 3.99
C HIS A 52 -5.86 2.87 3.36
N VAL A 53 -5.89 1.58 3.69
CA VAL A 53 -6.96 0.66 3.29
C VAL A 53 -8.29 1.12 3.89
N SER A 54 -8.28 1.49 5.18
CA SER A 54 -9.50 1.91 5.88
C SER A 54 -10.10 3.16 5.23
N ASP A 55 -9.27 4.15 4.87
CA ASP A 55 -9.72 5.36 4.21
C ASP A 55 -10.22 5.10 2.78
N SER A 56 -9.48 4.31 2.00
CA SER A 56 -9.77 4.10 0.57
C SER A 56 -10.99 3.21 0.33
N PHE A 57 -11.33 2.33 1.27
CA PHE A 57 -12.43 1.37 1.16
C PHE A 57 -13.66 1.74 2.02
N LEU A 58 -13.70 2.94 2.61
CA LEU A 58 -14.82 3.36 3.46
C LEU A 58 -16.12 3.57 2.66
N GLU A 59 -16.04 4.21 1.50
CA GLU A 59 -17.20 4.51 0.64
C GLU A 59 -16.86 4.27 -0.84
N THR A 60 -16.97 3.02 -1.28
CA THR A 60 -16.59 2.62 -2.66
C THR A 60 -17.72 2.76 -3.68
N SER A 61 -18.97 2.90 -3.22
CA SER A 61 -20.14 2.91 -4.12
C SER A 61 -20.42 4.27 -4.73
N VAL A 62 -20.03 5.38 -4.07
CA VAL A 62 -20.44 6.73 -4.47
C VAL A 62 -20.00 7.09 -5.90
N PRO A 63 -18.73 6.88 -6.32
CA PRO A 63 -18.29 7.24 -7.68
C PRO A 63 -19.05 6.50 -8.78
N LEU A 64 -19.45 5.25 -8.55
CA LEU A 64 -20.26 4.48 -9.49
C LEU A 64 -21.70 5.00 -9.54
N LEU A 65 -22.30 5.30 -8.39
CA LEU A 65 -23.68 5.78 -8.30
C LEU A 65 -23.86 7.13 -9.02
N VAL A 66 -22.94 8.08 -8.83
CA VAL A 66 -23.01 9.39 -9.51
C VAL A 66 -22.84 9.26 -11.03
N LEU A 67 -21.98 8.34 -11.48
CA LEU A 67 -21.82 8.02 -12.90
C LEU A 67 -23.11 7.43 -13.50
N ILE A 68 -23.74 6.48 -12.80
CA ILE A 68 -25.01 5.88 -13.21
C ILE A 68 -26.12 6.92 -13.26
N GLU A 69 -26.20 7.82 -12.29
CA GLU A 69 -27.25 8.85 -12.24
C GLU A 69 -27.13 9.82 -13.42
N ALA A 70 -25.92 10.30 -13.73
CA ALA A 70 -25.66 11.12 -14.92
C ALA A 70 -26.04 10.39 -16.22
N ALA A 71 -25.72 9.09 -16.31
CA ALA A 71 -26.08 8.27 -17.46
C ALA A 71 -27.60 8.08 -17.59
N ARG A 72 -28.32 7.83 -16.49
CA ARG A 72 -29.78 7.72 -16.46
C ARG A 72 -30.48 9.03 -16.85
N ALA A 73 -29.89 10.17 -16.51
CA ALA A 73 -30.35 11.49 -16.93
C ALA A 73 -30.10 11.78 -18.43
N GLY A 74 -29.30 10.96 -19.11
CA GLY A 74 -28.90 11.21 -20.50
C GLY A 74 -27.89 12.34 -20.67
N ASN A 75 -27.17 12.70 -19.60
CA ASN A 75 -26.23 13.81 -19.62
C ASN A 75 -24.82 13.34 -20.01
N GLU A 76 -24.58 13.20 -21.32
CA GLU A 76 -23.30 12.71 -21.86
C GLU A 76 -22.09 13.51 -21.36
N LYS A 77 -22.24 14.83 -21.15
CA LYS A 77 -21.14 15.67 -20.65
C LYS A 77 -20.75 15.30 -19.23
N GLU A 78 -21.71 15.19 -18.32
CA GLU A 78 -21.45 14.78 -16.93
C GLU A 78 -20.94 13.35 -16.85
N VAL A 79 -21.38 12.46 -17.75
CA VAL A 79 -20.87 11.08 -17.81
C VAL A 79 -19.38 11.05 -18.08
N GLU A 80 -18.84 11.89 -18.96
CA GLU A 80 -17.39 11.96 -19.18
C GLU A 80 -16.65 12.53 -17.96
N GLU A 81 -17.20 13.53 -17.29
CA GLU A 81 -16.61 14.10 -16.06
C GLU A 81 -16.58 13.06 -14.93
N TYR A 82 -17.69 12.37 -14.68
CA TYR A 82 -17.78 11.33 -13.65
C TYR A 82 -17.04 10.04 -14.03
N ALA A 83 -16.86 9.74 -15.32
CA ALA A 83 -16.04 8.61 -15.75
C ALA A 83 -14.57 8.79 -15.35
N LEU A 84 -14.05 10.02 -15.38
CA LEU A 84 -12.70 10.31 -14.89
C LEU A 84 -12.61 10.07 -13.38
N VAL A 85 -13.56 10.57 -12.61
CA VAL A 85 -13.62 10.36 -11.14
C VAL A 85 -13.72 8.87 -10.80
N PHE A 86 -14.56 8.11 -11.51
CA PHE A 86 -14.68 6.66 -11.33
C PHE A 86 -13.38 5.93 -11.67
N THR A 87 -12.69 6.33 -12.74
CA THR A 87 -11.39 5.78 -13.14
C THR A 87 -10.32 6.05 -12.08
N GLU A 88 -10.23 7.28 -11.59
CA GLU A 88 -9.30 7.64 -10.51
C GLU A 88 -9.56 6.84 -9.24
N HIS A 89 -10.84 6.66 -8.88
CA HIS A 89 -11.22 5.83 -7.74
C HIS A 89 -10.80 4.37 -7.94
N ALA A 90 -11.10 3.76 -9.10
CA ALA A 90 -10.71 2.38 -9.42
C ALA A 90 -9.18 2.20 -9.36
N ASN A 91 -8.42 3.11 -9.97
CA ASN A 91 -6.96 3.13 -9.91
C ASN A 91 -6.46 3.20 -8.47
N LYS A 92 -7.11 4.02 -7.62
CA LYS A 92 -6.72 4.15 -6.22
C LYS A 92 -6.93 2.86 -5.44
N LEU A 93 -8.06 2.18 -5.64
CA LEU A 93 -8.32 0.88 -5.02
C LEU A 93 -7.26 -0.16 -5.40
N VAL A 94 -6.88 -0.20 -6.68
CA VAL A 94 -5.83 -1.10 -7.19
C VAL A 94 -4.45 -0.77 -6.60
N GLU A 95 -4.10 0.51 -6.50
CA GLU A 95 -2.86 0.97 -5.87
C GLU A 95 -2.78 0.52 -4.40
N VAL A 96 -3.83 0.77 -3.62
CA VAL A 96 -3.89 0.42 -2.20
C VAL A 96 -3.85 -1.11 -2.01
N ALA A 97 -4.54 -1.87 -2.86
CA ALA A 97 -4.50 -3.33 -2.84
C ALA A 97 -3.08 -3.87 -3.11
N ASN A 98 -2.36 -3.28 -4.06
CA ASN A 98 -0.98 -3.66 -4.37
C ASN A 98 0.00 -3.27 -3.26
N LEU A 99 -0.19 -2.13 -2.63
CA LEU A 99 0.57 -1.72 -1.46
C LEU A 99 0.37 -2.71 -0.30
N ALA A 100 -0.88 -3.13 -0.03
CA ALA A 100 -1.17 -4.14 0.98
C ALA A 100 -0.49 -5.48 0.66
N CYS A 101 -0.47 -5.88 -0.61
CA CYS A 101 0.25 -7.07 -1.05
C CYS A 101 1.76 -6.99 -0.81
N SER A 102 2.38 -5.83 -1.02
CA SER A 102 3.84 -5.66 -0.85
C SER A 102 4.32 -5.91 0.60
N MET A 103 3.42 -5.81 1.57
CA MET A 103 3.71 -5.94 3.01
C MET A 103 3.23 -7.27 3.61
N SER A 104 2.63 -8.15 2.78
CA SER A 104 2.07 -9.43 3.20
C SER A 104 3.05 -10.57 2.92
N ASN A 105 3.12 -11.52 3.85
CA ASN A 105 3.85 -12.78 3.67
C ASN A 105 2.90 -13.93 3.31
N ASN A 106 1.59 -13.66 3.14
CA ASN A 106 0.60 -14.65 2.74
C ASN A 106 0.52 -14.71 1.21
N GLU A 107 1.24 -15.64 0.60
CA GLU A 107 1.34 -15.76 -0.86
C GLU A 107 -0.02 -15.99 -1.54
N ASP A 108 -0.85 -16.88 -0.99
CA ASP A 108 -2.17 -17.17 -1.57
C ASP A 108 -3.11 -15.97 -1.46
N GLY A 109 -3.08 -15.28 -0.31
CA GLY A 109 -3.78 -14.01 -0.13
C GLY A 109 -3.35 -12.96 -1.14
N VAL A 110 -2.05 -12.82 -1.37
CA VAL A 110 -1.49 -11.87 -2.36
C VAL A 110 -1.95 -12.21 -3.78
N LYS A 111 -1.94 -13.49 -4.17
CA LYS A 111 -2.42 -13.92 -5.49
C LYS A 111 -3.90 -13.57 -5.70
N MET A 112 -4.74 -13.85 -4.71
CA MET A 112 -6.18 -13.54 -4.79
C MET A 112 -6.44 -12.04 -4.90
N VAL A 113 -5.77 -11.22 -4.09
CA VAL A 113 -5.95 -9.76 -4.13
C VAL A 113 -5.46 -9.18 -5.47
N ARG A 114 -4.30 -9.62 -5.97
CA ARG A 114 -3.80 -9.15 -7.29
C ARG A 114 -4.71 -9.59 -8.43
N TYR A 115 -5.26 -10.79 -8.38
CA TYR A 115 -6.25 -11.24 -9.35
C TYR A 115 -7.48 -10.33 -9.34
N ALA A 116 -8.04 -10.06 -8.17
CA ALA A 116 -9.19 -9.16 -8.02
C ALA A 116 -8.87 -7.73 -8.50
N ALA A 117 -7.69 -7.20 -8.18
CA ALA A 117 -7.25 -5.90 -8.67
C ALA A 117 -7.17 -5.85 -10.21
N GLY A 118 -6.64 -6.91 -10.84
CA GLY A 118 -6.64 -7.02 -12.30
C GLY A 118 -8.05 -7.10 -12.91
N GLN A 119 -9.03 -7.68 -12.20
CA GLN A 119 -10.43 -7.63 -12.64
C GLN A 119 -11.01 -6.22 -12.56
N ILE A 120 -10.67 -5.44 -11.53
CA ILE A 120 -11.08 -4.03 -11.43
C ILE A 120 -10.55 -3.24 -12.64
N ASP A 121 -9.27 -3.38 -12.97
CA ASP A 121 -8.66 -2.71 -14.14
C ASP A 121 -9.36 -3.11 -15.45
N ALA A 122 -9.70 -4.39 -15.61
CA ALA A 122 -10.37 -4.90 -16.81
C ALA A 122 -11.84 -4.46 -16.92
N LEU A 123 -12.56 -4.34 -15.80
CA LEU A 123 -13.98 -4.00 -15.75
C LEU A 123 -14.23 -2.50 -15.81
N CYS A 124 -13.33 -1.68 -15.25
CA CYS A 124 -13.46 -0.22 -15.23
C CYS A 124 -13.86 0.39 -16.59
N PRO A 125 -13.16 0.11 -17.72
CA PRO A 125 -13.56 0.65 -19.02
C PRO A 125 -14.90 0.11 -19.53
N GLN A 126 -15.28 -1.12 -19.14
CA GLN A 126 -16.56 -1.73 -19.55
C GLN A 126 -17.75 -1.02 -18.89
N VAL A 127 -17.63 -0.73 -17.59
CA VAL A 127 -18.64 0.03 -16.82
C VAL A 127 -18.81 1.43 -17.40
N ILE A 128 -17.71 2.12 -17.72
CA ILE A 128 -17.74 3.45 -18.34
C ILE A 128 -18.44 3.38 -19.71
N ASN A 129 -18.14 2.36 -20.52
CA ASN A 129 -18.78 2.20 -21.81
C ASN A 129 -20.28 1.90 -21.68
N ALA A 130 -20.69 1.09 -20.69
CA ALA A 130 -22.10 0.86 -20.39
C ALA A 130 -22.81 2.18 -20.01
N ALA A 131 -22.19 3.00 -19.17
CA ALA A 131 -22.71 4.31 -18.78
C ALA A 131 -22.84 5.25 -20.00
N ARG A 132 -21.85 5.29 -20.89
CA ARG A 132 -21.91 6.07 -22.15
C ARG A 132 -23.06 5.64 -23.06
N ILE A 133 -23.25 4.33 -23.25
CA ILE A 133 -24.34 3.79 -24.07
C ILE A 133 -25.70 4.13 -23.43
N LEU A 134 -25.79 4.05 -22.10
CA LEU A 134 -26.99 4.44 -21.37
C LEU A 134 -27.29 5.94 -21.52
N ALA A 135 -26.29 6.80 -21.41
CA ALA A 135 -26.45 8.24 -21.60
C ALA A 135 -26.98 8.60 -23.00
N ALA A 136 -26.49 7.92 -24.03
CA ALA A 136 -26.96 8.11 -25.40
C ALA A 136 -28.36 7.55 -25.66
N ARG A 137 -28.82 6.57 -24.85
CA ARG A 137 -30.09 5.85 -25.04
C ARG A 137 -30.80 5.56 -23.71
N PRO A 138 -31.15 6.58 -22.92
CA PRO A 138 -31.53 6.41 -21.50
C PRO A 138 -32.87 5.70 -21.29
N ARG A 139 -33.71 5.60 -22.34
CA ARG A 139 -35.03 4.95 -22.31
C ARG A 139 -35.03 3.51 -22.83
N VAL A 140 -33.90 3.02 -23.35
CA VAL A 140 -33.84 1.67 -23.91
C VAL A 140 -33.70 0.66 -22.79
N LYS A 141 -34.72 -0.18 -22.61
CA LYS A 141 -34.80 -1.14 -21.50
C LYS A 141 -33.56 -2.06 -21.41
N VAL A 142 -33.13 -2.62 -22.55
CA VAL A 142 -31.95 -3.51 -22.61
C VAL A 142 -30.66 -2.78 -22.18
N VAL A 143 -30.56 -1.47 -22.42
CA VAL A 143 -29.39 -0.67 -22.02
C VAL A 143 -29.42 -0.35 -20.53
N GLN A 144 -30.61 -0.07 -19.98
CA GLN A 144 -30.80 0.07 -18.53
C GLN A 144 -30.46 -1.24 -17.81
N GLU A 145 -30.99 -2.37 -18.29
CA GLU A 145 -30.71 -3.70 -17.75
C GLU A 145 -29.20 -4.03 -17.83
N ASN A 146 -28.50 -3.62 -18.91
CA ASN A 146 -27.06 -3.82 -19.03
C ASN A 146 -26.24 -3.00 -18.02
N MET A 147 -26.73 -1.84 -17.56
CA MET A 147 -26.03 -1.05 -16.54
C MET A 147 -26.25 -1.58 -15.12
N ASP A 148 -27.33 -2.35 -14.91
CA ASP A 148 -27.67 -2.95 -13.62
C ASP A 148 -26.94 -4.29 -13.37
N VAL A 149 -26.31 -4.88 -14.41
CA VAL A 149 -25.50 -6.12 -14.37
C VAL A 149 -24.06 -5.81 -13.99
#